data_AF-A0A968MAB2-F1
#
_entry.id   AF-A0A968MAB2-F1
#
_cell.length_a   1.000
_cell.length_b   1.000
_cell.length_c   1.000
_cell.angle_alpha   90.00
_cell.angle_beta   90.00
_cell.angle_gamma   90.00
#
_symmetry.space_group_name_H-M   'P 1'
#
loop_
_entity.id
_entity.type
_entity.pdbx_description
1 polymer ?
#
loop_
_entity_poly.entity_id
_entity_poly.type
_entity_poly.pdbx_seq_one_letter_code
_entity_poly.pdbx_strand_id
1 'polypeptide(L)'
;MLLLALIIIVWLVLAFRMTHHFLQFFQIEEYDNQRFQAWAGRNFWFFNQAIIWLYLVLASLNVLAVILVLFLPALSPVFVSIFLILLWGAAGIYLIVTHWKTRTQVKKALVYTQRARRLLVVAWVVQALLPIAFVGLIWGVQVASYVPTTEWLPDAFAIFSAAASVALSTVLAPYWLIVANICWP
;
A
#
# COMPACT_ATOMS: atom_id res chain seq x y z
N MET A 1 -18.08 7.38 -1.63
CA MET A 1 -17.44 7.94 -0.42
C MET A 1 -17.27 6.89 0.69
N LEU A 2 -18.32 6.26 1.23
CA LEU A 2 -18.20 5.24 2.29
C LEU A 2 -17.28 4.05 1.94
N LEU A 3 -17.42 3.49 0.74
CA LEU A 3 -16.58 2.38 0.25
C LEU A 3 -15.08 2.74 0.19
N LEU A 4 -14.78 3.95 -0.29
CA LEU A 4 -13.42 4.47 -0.35
C LEU A 4 -12.80 4.59 1.06
N ALA A 5 -13.57 5.15 2.00
CA ALA A 5 -13.13 5.27 3.40
C ALA A 5 -12.84 3.90 4.02
N LEU A 6 -13.68 2.89 3.74
CA LEU A 6 -13.51 1.53 4.23
C LEU A 6 -12.22 0.90 3.68
N ILE A 7 -11.90 1.10 2.40
CA ILE A 7 -10.66 0.63 1.78
C ILE A 7 -9.43 1.30 2.41
N ILE A 8 -9.48 2.62 2.62
CA ILE A 8 -8.40 3.36 3.27
C ILE A 8 -8.15 2.83 4.69
N ILE A 9 -9.21 2.57 5.46
CA ILE A 9 -9.10 2.00 6.81
C ILE A 9 -8.47 0.61 6.77
N VAL A 10 -8.97 -0.29 5.91
CA VAL A 10 -8.42 -1.64 5.70
C VAL A 10 -6.94 -1.57 5.36
N TRP A 11 -6.56 -0.63 4.50
CA TRP A 11 -5.19 -0.42 4.11
C TRP A 11 -4.32 0.12 5.26
N LEU A 12 -4.76 1.13 6.00
CA LEU A 12 -4.02 1.67 7.15
C LEU A 12 -3.74 0.59 8.19
N VAL A 13 -4.72 -0.30 8.41
CA VAL A 13 -4.56 -1.46 9.30
C VAL A 13 -3.51 -2.43 8.75
N LEU A 14 -3.53 -2.74 7.45
CA LEU A 14 -2.53 -3.60 6.82
C LEU A 14 -1.12 -2.98 6.91
N ALA A 15 -0.99 -1.70 6.57
CA ALA A 15 0.24 -0.93 6.60
C ALA A 15 0.84 -0.89 8.01
N PHE A 16 0.02 -0.59 9.02
CA PHE A 16 0.43 -0.63 10.42
C PHE A 16 0.95 -2.01 10.84
N ARG A 17 0.22 -3.07 10.49
CA ARG A 17 0.60 -4.46 10.82
C ARG A 17 1.92 -4.86 10.18
N MET A 18 2.12 -4.51 8.92
CA MET A 18 3.36 -4.76 8.19
C MET A 18 4.53 -4.04 8.84
N THR A 19 4.39 -2.73 9.08
CA THR A 19 5.43 -1.92 9.70
C THR A 19 5.77 -2.43 11.10
N HIS A 20 4.77 -2.86 11.88
CA HIS A 20 5.00 -3.51 13.17
C HIS A 20 5.78 -4.82 13.05
N HIS A 21 5.44 -5.67 12.08
CA HIS A 21 6.13 -6.94 11.84
C HIS A 21 7.59 -6.72 11.40
N PHE A 22 7.84 -5.78 10.48
CA PHE A 22 9.21 -5.44 10.08
C PHE A 22 10.01 -4.79 11.20
N LEU A 23 9.36 -3.99 12.06
CA LEU A 23 10.01 -3.41 13.23
C LEU A 23 10.47 -4.47 14.24
N GLN A 24 9.73 -5.58 14.37
CA GLN A 24 10.15 -6.71 15.20
C GLN A 24 11.48 -7.31 14.72
N PHE A 25 11.60 -7.55 13.41
CA PHE A 25 12.84 -8.05 12.82
C PHE A 25 13.96 -7.01 12.90
N PHE A 26 13.64 -5.73 12.71
CA PHE A 26 14.62 -4.68 12.81
C PHE A 26 15.19 -4.55 14.23
N GLN A 27 14.37 -4.79 15.25
CA GLN A 27 14.80 -4.87 16.64
C GLN A 27 15.67 -6.10 16.91
N ILE A 28 15.40 -7.25 16.28
CA ILE A 28 16.23 -8.45 16.40
C ILE A 28 17.62 -8.20 15.83
N GLU A 29 17.71 -7.47 14.72
CA GLU A 29 18.96 -7.02 14.11
C GLU A 29 19.58 -5.80 14.82
N GLU A 30 19.14 -5.49 16.05
CA GLU A 30 19.69 -4.42 16.90
C GLU A 30 19.60 -3.01 16.26
N TYR A 31 18.64 -2.79 15.36
CA TYR A 31 18.49 -1.57 14.57
C TYR A 31 19.68 -1.28 13.62
N ASP A 32 20.44 -2.31 13.25
CA ASP A 32 21.49 -2.21 12.23
C ASP A 32 20.85 -2.20 10.83
N ASN A 33 20.99 -1.08 10.12
CA ASN A 33 20.44 -0.90 8.78
C ASN A 33 20.99 -1.91 7.76
N GLN A 34 22.28 -2.23 7.82
CA GLN A 34 22.91 -3.11 6.83
C GLN A 34 22.45 -4.55 7.03
N ARG A 35 22.43 -5.03 8.28
CA ARG A 35 21.95 -6.38 8.60
C ARG A 35 20.48 -6.53 8.29
N PHE A 36 19.67 -5.53 8.64
CA PHE A 36 18.26 -5.52 8.32
C PHE A 36 18.00 -5.46 6.82
N GLN A 37 18.76 -4.68 6.05
CA GLN A 37 18.64 -4.63 4.59
C GLN A 37 19.06 -5.95 3.94
N ALA A 38 20.12 -6.60 4.43
CA ALA A 38 20.56 -7.90 3.94
C ALA A 38 19.53 -9.00 4.25
N TRP A 39 18.97 -8.99 5.47
CA TRP A 39 17.87 -9.86 5.85
C TRP A 39 16.62 -9.60 4.99
N ALA A 40 16.24 -8.32 4.85
CA ALA A 40 15.09 -7.92 4.07
C ALA A 40 15.27 -8.37 2.63
N GLY A 41 16.40 -8.11 1.97
CA GLY A 41 16.66 -8.54 0.59
C GLY A 41 16.56 -10.05 0.38
N ARG A 42 17.05 -10.86 1.31
CA ARG A 42 16.97 -12.34 1.22
C ARG A 42 15.56 -12.87 1.42
N ASN A 43 14.78 -12.22 2.29
CA ASN A 43 13.44 -12.67 2.65
C ASN A 43 12.33 -11.86 1.95
N PHE A 44 12.70 -10.83 1.17
CA PHE A 44 11.79 -9.87 0.54
C PHE A 44 10.82 -10.60 -0.36
N TRP A 45 11.35 -11.48 -1.21
CA TRP A 45 10.54 -12.31 -2.07
C TRP A 45 9.65 -13.25 -1.27
N PHE A 46 10.14 -13.87 -0.20
CA PHE A 46 9.31 -14.82 0.57
C PHE A 46 8.11 -14.16 1.28
N PHE A 47 8.30 -12.95 1.84
CA PHE A 47 7.22 -12.22 2.50
C PHE A 47 6.31 -11.46 1.54
N ASN A 48 6.88 -10.91 0.46
CA ASN A 48 6.14 -10.04 -0.45
C ASN A 48 5.72 -10.73 -1.75
N GLN A 49 6.12 -11.96 -2.08
CA GLN A 49 5.79 -12.58 -3.38
C GLN A 49 4.28 -12.65 -3.61
N ALA A 50 3.50 -13.14 -2.64
CA ALA A 50 2.04 -13.17 -2.76
C ALA A 50 1.44 -11.76 -2.88
N ILE A 51 2.03 -10.78 -2.20
CA ILE A 51 1.61 -9.37 -2.23
C ILE A 51 1.93 -8.72 -3.57
N ILE A 52 3.14 -8.92 -4.08
CA ILE A 52 3.63 -8.41 -5.36
C ILE A 52 2.82 -9.02 -6.51
N TRP A 53 2.60 -10.34 -6.51
CA TRP A 53 1.78 -11.00 -7.53
C TRP A 53 0.33 -10.54 -7.47
N LEU A 54 -0.24 -10.42 -6.27
CA LEU A 54 -1.60 -9.89 -6.12
C LEU A 54 -1.69 -8.46 -6.67
N TYR A 55 -0.74 -7.59 -6.33
CA TYR A 55 -0.72 -6.22 -6.86
C TYR A 55 -0.46 -6.15 -8.36
N LEU A 56 0.39 -7.02 -8.92
CA LEU A 56 0.60 -7.12 -10.37
C LEU A 56 -0.67 -7.58 -11.10
N VAL A 57 -1.38 -8.56 -10.55
CA VAL A 57 -2.67 -9.01 -11.09
C VAL A 57 -3.71 -7.90 -11.00
N LEU A 58 -3.81 -7.21 -9.86
CA LEU A 58 -4.71 -6.07 -9.70
C LEU A 58 -4.36 -4.95 -10.67
N ALA A 59 -3.09 -4.56 -10.78
CA ALA A 59 -2.65 -3.54 -11.72
C ALA A 59 -3.00 -3.91 -13.16
N SER A 60 -2.75 -5.15 -13.56
CA SER A 60 -3.11 -5.68 -14.88
C SER A 60 -4.63 -5.63 -15.13
N LEU A 61 -5.44 -6.03 -14.15
CA LEU A 61 -6.91 -5.98 -14.24
C LEU A 61 -7.44 -4.54 -14.30
N ASN A 62 -6.78 -3.59 -13.62
CA ASN A 62 -7.13 -2.17 -13.71
C ASN A 62 -6.81 -1.59 -15.08
N VAL A 63 -5.64 -1.92 -15.66
CA VAL A 63 -5.29 -1.52 -17.03
C VAL A 63 -6.31 -2.09 -18.02
N LEU A 64 -6.65 -3.37 -17.88
CA LEU A 64 -7.68 -4.00 -18.72
C LEU A 64 -9.03 -3.31 -18.56
N ALA A 65 -9.44 -2.96 -17.34
CA ALA A 65 -10.68 -2.24 -17.08
C ALA A 65 -10.71 -0.87 -17.77
N VAL A 66 -9.61 -0.10 -17.72
CA VAL A 66 -9.49 1.20 -18.41
C VAL A 66 -9.61 1.01 -19.94
N ILE A 67 -8.93 0.02 -20.50
CA ILE A 67 -9.02 -0.33 -21.93
C ILE A 67 -10.47 -0.68 -22.29
N LEU A 68 -11.13 -1.54 -21.50
CA LEU A 68 -12.50 -1.96 -21.78
C LEU A 68 -13.49 -0.78 -21.77
N VAL A 69 -13.35 0.19 -20.86
CA VAL A 69 -14.25 1.36 -20.88
C VAL A 69 -13.93 2.31 -22.03
N LEU A 70 -12.65 2.46 -22.42
CA LEU A 70 -12.26 3.29 -23.55
C LEU A 70 -12.73 2.74 -24.90
N PHE A 71 -12.75 1.41 -25.06
CA PHE A 71 -13.02 0.75 -26.35
C PHE A 71 -14.41 0.08 -26.43
N LEU A 72 -15.12 -0.14 -25.31
CA LEU A 72 -16.50 -0.63 -25.29
C LEU A 72 -17.44 0.41 -24.63
N PRO A 73 -18.11 1.26 -25.42
CA PRO A 73 -19.00 2.30 -24.90
C PRO A 73 -20.26 1.75 -24.20
N ALA A 74 -20.56 0.45 -24.35
CA ALA A 74 -21.67 -0.21 -23.66
C ALA A 74 -21.39 -0.49 -22.17
N LEU A 75 -20.13 -0.42 -21.72
CA LEU A 75 -19.79 -0.62 -20.32
C LEU A 75 -19.96 0.68 -19.54
N SER A 76 -20.88 0.65 -18.57
CA SER A 76 -21.05 1.77 -17.64
C SER A 76 -19.77 1.99 -16.84
N PRO A 77 -19.15 3.18 -16.90
CA PRO A 77 -17.94 3.49 -16.15
C PRO A 77 -18.12 3.35 -14.64
N VAL A 78 -19.31 3.69 -14.14
CA VAL A 78 -19.69 3.56 -12.72
C VAL A 78 -19.59 2.10 -12.27
N PHE A 79 -20.04 1.17 -13.11
CA PHE A 79 -19.99 -0.25 -12.80
C PHE A 79 -18.55 -0.76 -12.73
N VAL A 80 -17.68 -0.28 -13.61
CA VAL A 80 -16.25 -0.60 -13.61
C VAL A 80 -15.57 -0.04 -12.37
N SER A 81 -15.84 1.21 -11.98
CA SER A 81 -15.29 1.80 -10.76
C SER A 81 -15.72 1.01 -9.51
N ILE A 82 -17.00 0.62 -9.41
CA ILE A 82 -17.50 -0.21 -8.30
C ILE A 82 -16.81 -1.57 -8.29
N PHE A 83 -16.67 -2.23 -9.45
CA PHE A 83 -15.98 -3.50 -9.56
C PHE A 83 -14.52 -3.39 -9.10
N LEU A 84 -13.78 -2.37 -9.54
CA LEU A 84 -12.40 -2.14 -9.14
C LEU A 84 -12.27 -1.87 -7.63
N ILE A 85 -13.16 -1.05 -7.07
CA ILE A 85 -13.22 -0.78 -5.62
C ILE A 85 -13.40 -2.10 -4.85
N LEU A 86 -14.35 -2.94 -5.26
CA LEU A 86 -14.61 -4.23 -4.62
C LEU A 86 -13.43 -5.20 -4.77
N LEU A 87 -12.80 -5.23 -5.94
CA LEU A 87 -11.62 -6.06 -6.23
C LEU A 87 -10.45 -5.69 -5.31
N TRP A 88 -10.14 -4.39 -5.17
CA TRP A 88 -9.11 -3.88 -4.28
C TRP A 88 -9.44 -4.10 -2.80
N GLY A 89 -10.70 -3.91 -2.41
CA GLY A 89 -11.17 -4.22 -1.05
C GLY A 89 -11.01 -5.69 -0.70
N ALA A 90 -11.41 -6.59 -1.60
CA ALA A 90 -11.27 -8.04 -1.44
C ALA A 90 -9.81 -8.46 -1.36
N ALA A 91 -8.95 -7.89 -2.19
CA ALA A 91 -7.51 -8.12 -2.14
C ALA A 91 -6.88 -7.66 -0.82
N GLY A 92 -7.26 -6.47 -0.33
CA GLY A 92 -6.80 -5.97 0.98
C GLY A 92 -7.21 -6.91 2.12
N ILE A 93 -8.47 -7.37 2.13
CA ILE A 93 -8.96 -8.34 3.12
C ILE A 93 -8.21 -9.67 3.01
N TYR A 94 -8.02 -10.18 1.79
CA TYR A 94 -7.25 -11.40 1.55
C TYR A 94 -5.82 -11.30 2.10
N LEU A 95 -5.15 -10.17 1.88
CA LEU A 95 -3.82 -9.93 2.44
C LEU A 95 -3.85 -9.88 3.97
N ILE A 96 -4.82 -9.19 4.57
CA ILE A 96 -4.99 -9.17 6.04
C ILE A 96 -5.13 -10.59 6.59
N VAL A 97 -5.97 -11.42 5.97
CA VAL A 97 -6.27 -12.78 6.43
C VAL A 97 -5.08 -13.71 6.23
N THR A 98 -4.41 -13.64 5.08
CA THR A 98 -3.27 -14.51 4.77
C THR A 98 -2.04 -14.15 5.59
N HIS A 99 -1.72 -12.87 5.74
CA HIS A 99 -0.63 -12.43 6.64
C HIS A 99 -0.90 -12.73 8.11
N TRP A 100 -2.16 -12.83 8.53
CA TRP A 100 -2.48 -13.27 9.88
C TRP A 100 -2.03 -14.72 10.11
N LYS A 101 -2.22 -15.59 9.12
CA LYS A 101 -1.85 -17.01 9.23
C LYS A 101 -0.35 -17.23 9.17
N THR A 102 0.38 -16.44 8.38
CA THR A 102 1.84 -16.50 8.27
C THR A 102 2.58 -15.70 9.35
N ARG A 103 2.06 -15.67 10.59
CA ARG A 103 2.90 -15.31 11.75
C ARG A 103 4.06 -16.31 11.84
N THR A 104 5.14 -16.01 11.13
CA THR A 104 6.46 -16.52 11.44
C THR A 104 6.65 -16.23 12.91
N GLN A 105 6.83 -17.29 13.70
CA GLN A 105 7.00 -17.15 15.15
C GLN A 105 8.30 -16.40 15.40
N VAL A 106 8.19 -15.06 15.45
CA VAL A 106 9.25 -14.23 15.97
C VAL A 106 9.42 -14.64 17.42
N LYS A 107 10.52 -15.35 17.73
CA LYS A 107 10.79 -15.92 19.06
C LYS A 107 10.79 -14.87 20.18
N LYS A 108 10.94 -13.58 19.82
CA LYS A 108 11.01 -12.45 20.74
C LYS A 108 9.86 -11.48 20.48
N ALA A 109 9.12 -11.12 21.53
CA ALA A 109 8.09 -10.11 21.44
C ALA A 109 8.70 -8.73 21.12
N LEU A 110 7.95 -7.88 20.41
CA LEU A 110 8.35 -6.49 20.21
C LEU A 110 8.42 -5.80 21.57
N VAL A 111 9.58 -5.23 21.92
CA VAL A 111 9.67 -4.39 23.11
C VAL A 111 9.48 -2.94 22.66
N TYR A 112 8.40 -2.31 23.12
CA TYR A 112 8.09 -0.91 22.83
C TYR A 112 9.02 0.03 23.60
N THR A 113 10.28 0.12 23.16
CA THR A 113 11.21 1.16 23.58
C THR A 113 10.79 2.50 22.99
N GLN A 114 11.29 3.60 23.55
CA GLN A 114 11.04 4.93 23.01
C GLN A 114 11.54 5.06 21.56
N ARG A 115 12.66 4.39 21.23
CA ARG A 115 13.19 4.31 19.86
C ARG A 115 12.26 3.54 18.93
N ALA A 116 11.79 2.34 19.32
CA ALA A 116 10.86 1.54 18.53
C ALA A 116 9.56 2.30 18.23
N ARG A 117 9.01 3.00 19.23
CA ARG A 117 7.79 3.81 19.07
C ARG A 117 7.99 4.94 18.06
N ARG A 118 9.13 5.63 18.10
CA ARG A 118 9.46 6.70 17.15
C ARG A 118 9.59 6.17 15.72
N LEU A 119 10.36 5.08 15.53
CA LEU A 119 10.51 4.43 14.23
C LEU A 119 9.16 4.00 13.65
N LEU A 120 8.29 3.42 14.47
CA LEU A 120 6.96 3.02 14.06
C LEU A 120 6.13 4.21 13.58
N VAL A 121 6.12 5.32 14.34
CA VAL A 121 5.36 6.53 13.98
C VAL A 121 5.90 7.14 12.69
N VAL A 122 7.21 7.31 12.57
CA VAL A 122 7.83 7.91 11.37
C VAL A 122 7.57 7.05 10.15
N ALA A 123 7.81 5.74 10.24
CA ALA A 123 7.55 4.83 9.13
C ALA A 123 6.07 4.85 8.73
N TRP A 124 5.15 4.87 9.69
CA TRP A 124 3.72 4.92 9.41
C TRP A 124 3.28 6.26 8.78
N VAL A 125 3.82 7.38 9.25
CA VAL A 125 3.56 8.70 8.67
C VAL A 125 4.06 8.78 7.24
N VAL A 126 5.29 8.35 6.96
CA VAL A 126 5.84 8.34 5.59
C VAL A 126 5.02 7.43 4.68
N GLN A 127 4.64 6.27 5.18
CA GLN A 127 3.80 5.31 4.46
C GLN A 127 2.42 5.89 4.12
N ALA A 128 1.80 6.64 5.03
CA ALA A 128 0.50 7.30 4.84
C ALA A 128 0.57 8.57 3.97
N LEU A 129 1.69 9.31 4.00
CA LEU A 129 1.86 10.53 3.21
C LEU A 129 1.97 10.24 1.71
N LEU A 130 2.57 9.12 1.31
CA LEU A 130 2.79 8.79 -0.10
C LEU A 130 1.46 8.67 -0.89
N PRO A 131 0.47 7.88 -0.44
CA PRO A 131 -0.83 7.83 -1.11
C PRO A 131 -1.57 9.16 -1.09
N ILE A 132 -1.52 9.90 0.02
CA ILE A 132 -2.18 11.21 0.15
C ILE A 132 -1.59 12.21 -0.84
N ALA A 133 -0.26 12.29 -0.92
CA ALA A 133 0.44 13.18 -1.84
C ALA A 133 0.17 12.81 -3.30
N PHE A 134 0.11 11.51 -3.62
CA PHE A 134 -0.15 11.04 -4.98
C PHE A 134 -1.59 11.32 -5.43
N VAL A 135 -2.58 11.07 -4.56
CA VAL A 135 -3.98 11.43 -4.80
C VAL A 135 -4.13 12.94 -4.96
N GLY A 136 -3.50 13.72 -4.08
CA GLY A 136 -3.51 15.18 -4.15
C GLY A 136 -2.89 15.73 -5.44
N LEU A 137 -1.80 15.13 -5.92
CA LEU A 137 -1.14 15.51 -7.17
C LEU A 137 -2.04 15.26 -8.38
N ILE A 138 -2.70 14.10 -8.43
CA ILE A 138 -3.59 13.75 -9.54
C ILE A 138 -4.83 14.63 -9.56
N TRP A 139 -5.42 14.87 -8.38
CA TRP A 139 -6.51 15.82 -8.25
C TRP A 139 -6.09 17.24 -8.68
N GLY A 140 -4.90 17.69 -8.28
CA GLY A 140 -4.32 18.97 -8.69
C GLY A 140 -4.12 19.09 -10.20
N VAL A 141 -3.63 18.04 -10.85
CA VAL A 141 -3.48 17.97 -12.33
C VAL A 141 -4.84 18.04 -13.00
N GLN A 142 -5.85 17.35 -12.49
CA GLN A 142 -7.22 17.38 -13.04
C GLN A 142 -7.82 18.79 -12.97
N VAL A 143 -7.68 19.46 -11.82
CA VAL A 143 -8.14 20.85 -11.65
C VAL A 143 -7.39 21.82 -12.57
N ALA A 144 -6.08 21.63 -12.75
CA ALA A 144 -5.25 22.52 -13.56
C ALA A 144 -5.47 22.36 -15.08
N SER A 145 -5.87 21.18 -15.55
CA SER A 145 -5.88 20.87 -16.98
C SER A 145 -7.12 21.36 -17.74
N TYR A 146 -8.19 21.85 -17.07
CA TYR A 146 -9.45 22.29 -17.69
C TYR A 146 -9.99 21.32 -18.77
N VAL A 147 -9.65 20.03 -18.67
CA VAL A 147 -10.11 19.01 -19.61
C VAL A 147 -11.60 18.81 -19.33
N PRO A 148 -12.50 18.95 -20.32
CA PRO A 148 -13.90 18.58 -20.15
C PRO A 148 -13.92 17.11 -19.81
N THR A 149 -14.11 16.82 -18.53
CA THR A 149 -14.11 15.48 -17.99
C THR A 149 -15.30 14.77 -18.61
N THR A 150 -15.05 13.78 -19.47
CA THR A 150 -15.96 12.64 -19.45
C THR A 150 -15.96 12.17 -18.00
N GLU A 151 -17.09 12.35 -17.31
CA GLU A 151 -17.23 12.49 -15.84
C GLU A 151 -16.61 11.34 -15.00
N TRP A 152 -16.12 10.28 -15.63
CA TRP A 152 -15.71 9.03 -15.02
C TRP A 152 -14.21 8.68 -15.16
N LEU A 153 -13.53 9.18 -16.20
CA LEU A 153 -12.09 8.93 -16.44
C LEU A 153 -11.19 9.48 -15.31
N PRO A 154 -11.45 10.69 -14.77
CA PRO A 154 -10.71 11.25 -13.64
C PRO A 154 -10.83 10.40 -12.36
N ASP A 155 -12.03 9.88 -12.08
CA ASP A 155 -12.33 9.12 -10.87
C ASP A 155 -11.69 7.73 -10.91
N ALA A 156 -11.77 7.04 -12.05
CA ALA A 156 -11.14 5.73 -12.23
C ALA A 156 -9.60 5.83 -12.14
N PHE A 157 -9.01 6.87 -12.75
CA PHE A 157 -7.57 7.11 -12.68
C PHE A 157 -7.10 7.50 -11.26
N ALA A 158 -7.90 8.31 -10.54
CA ALA A 158 -7.64 8.63 -9.14
C ALA A 158 -7.68 7.37 -8.25
N ILE A 159 -8.67 6.49 -8.44
CA ILE A 159 -8.75 5.20 -7.72
C ILE A 159 -7.55 4.31 -8.05
N PHE A 160 -7.16 4.19 -9.33
CA PHE A 160 -6.00 3.42 -9.77
C PHE A 160 -4.72 3.90 -9.09
N SER A 161 -4.49 5.21 -9.11
CA SER A 161 -3.28 5.82 -8.55
C SER A 161 -3.22 5.74 -7.01
N ALA A 162 -4.37 5.89 -6.34
CA ALA A 162 -4.49 5.68 -4.90
C ALA A 162 -4.13 4.23 -4.54
N ALA A 163 -4.64 3.27 -5.32
CA ALA A 163 -4.38 1.86 -5.08
C ALA A 163 -2.94 1.44 -5.41
N ALA A 164 -2.35 1.99 -6.46
CA ALA A 164 -0.94 1.77 -6.82
C ALA A 164 0.03 2.35 -5.78
N SER A 165 -0.23 3.57 -5.29
CA SER A 165 0.58 4.19 -4.22
C SER A 165 0.44 3.45 -2.88
N VAL A 166 -0.74 2.93 -2.58
CA VAL A 166 -1.03 1.99 -1.48
C VAL A 166 -0.22 0.70 -1.61
N ALA A 167 -0.17 0.11 -2.81
CA ALA A 167 0.62 -1.08 -3.06
C ALA A 167 2.12 -0.81 -2.85
N LEU A 168 2.62 0.26 -3.46
CA LEU A 168 4.02 0.65 -3.40
C LEU A 168 4.46 0.94 -1.96
N SER A 169 3.66 1.67 -1.20
CA SER A 169 3.93 2.00 0.20
C SER A 169 3.95 0.75 1.12
N THR A 170 3.12 -0.26 0.85
CA THR A 170 3.16 -1.54 1.60
C THR A 170 4.36 -2.41 1.24
N VAL A 171 4.71 -2.50 -0.04
CA VAL A 171 5.90 -3.23 -0.51
C VAL A 171 7.19 -2.59 0.01
N LEU A 172 7.20 -1.26 0.13
CA LEU A 172 8.34 -0.50 0.64
C LEU A 172 8.38 -0.36 2.17
N ALA A 173 7.47 -1.00 2.91
CA ALA A 173 7.43 -1.01 4.37
C ALA A 173 8.80 -1.19 5.08
N PRO A 174 9.66 -2.18 4.70
CA PRO A 174 10.96 -2.33 5.35
C PRO A 174 11.88 -1.13 5.09
N TYR A 175 11.81 -0.50 3.92
CA TYR A 175 12.65 0.65 3.60
C TYR A 175 12.23 1.90 4.37
N TRP A 176 10.95 2.07 4.70
CA TRP A 176 10.49 3.18 5.55
C TRP A 176 11.09 3.14 6.95
N LEU A 177 11.33 1.94 7.50
CA LEU A 177 12.02 1.78 8.78
C LEU A 177 13.49 2.16 8.71
N ILE A 178 14.16 1.82 7.61
CA ILE A 178 15.55 2.23 7.36
C ILE A 178 15.65 3.75 7.25
N VAL A 179 14.77 4.37 6.45
CA VAL A 179 14.70 5.83 6.31
C VAL A 179 14.42 6.49 7.66
N ALA A 180 13.46 5.97 8.43
CA ALA A 180 13.14 6.48 9.77
C ALA A 180 14.37 6.42 10.71
N ASN A 181 15.17 5.37 10.65
CA ASN A 181 16.37 5.20 11.46
C ASN A 181 17.54 6.10 11.01
N ILE A 182 17.65 6.40 9.71
CA ILE A 182 18.66 7.34 9.18
C ILE A 182 18.31 8.77 9.58
N CYS A 183 17.05 9.17 9.42
CA CYS A 183 16.63 10.52 9.74
C CYS A 183 16.78 10.82 11.24
N TRP A 184 16.56 9.81 12.09
CA TRP A 184 16.51 9.95 13.54
C TRP A 184 17.24 8.76 14.22
N PRO A 185 18.59 8.81 14.33
CA PRO A 185 19.42 7.75 14.90
C PRO A 185 19.17 7.50 16.40
#